data_AF-A0A7V7PT86-F1
#
_entry.id   AF-A0A7V7PT86-F1
#
_cell.length_a   1.000
_cell.length_b   1.000
_cell.length_c   1.000
_cell.angle_alpha   90.00
_cell.angle_beta   90.00
_cell.angle_gamma   90.00
#
_symmetry.space_group_name_H-M   'P 1'
#
loop_
_entity.id
_entity.type
_entity.pdbx_description
1 polymer ?
#
loop_
_entity_poly.entity_id
_entity_poly.type
_entity_poly.pdbx_seq_one_letter_code
_entity_poly.pdbx_strand_id
1 'polypeptide(L)'
;MKAPLLALAGAGLALSACVSDPYPIQGSVFLSPDSSIGANRAPRGSDAFCRRYAQQTQDNFFEANSDAEDSFGSNALVYQQARRSGDGAYERCRRGRTN
;
A
#
# COMPACT_ATOMS: atom_id res chain seq x y z
N MET A 1 -32.55 -43.89 -33.38
CA MET A 1 -32.79 -42.44 -33.61
C MET A 1 -33.82 -41.94 -32.61
N LYS A 2 -33.40 -41.14 -31.63
CA LYS A 2 -34.19 -40.18 -30.84
C LYS A 2 -33.31 -39.69 -29.67
N ALA A 3 -32.86 -38.44 -29.74
CA ALA A 3 -32.53 -37.66 -28.55
C ALA A 3 -33.82 -37.03 -28.01
N PRO A 4 -33.85 -36.65 -26.73
CA PRO A 4 -33.91 -35.21 -26.49
C PRO A 4 -33.08 -34.72 -25.29
N LEU A 5 -32.77 -33.43 -25.39
CA LEU A 5 -32.12 -32.57 -24.40
C LEU A 5 -32.82 -32.57 -23.04
N LEU A 6 -32.05 -32.47 -21.96
CA LEU A 6 -32.46 -31.74 -20.76
C LEU A 6 -31.25 -31.15 -20.02
N ALA A 7 -31.26 -29.82 -19.91
CA ALA A 7 -30.32 -28.99 -19.19
C ALA A 7 -30.70 -28.90 -17.71
N LEU A 8 -29.73 -29.00 -16.79
CA LEU A 8 -29.76 -28.46 -15.43
C LEU A 8 -28.28 -28.26 -15.02
N ALA A 9 -27.75 -27.04 -14.99
CA ALA A 9 -27.86 -26.08 -13.87
C ALA A 9 -27.36 -26.67 -12.54
N GLY A 10 -26.16 -26.28 -12.12
CA GLY A 10 -25.57 -26.71 -10.85
C GLY A 10 -24.26 -26.00 -10.52
N ALA A 11 -24.31 -24.68 -10.45
CA ALA A 11 -23.22 -23.83 -9.97
C ALA A 11 -23.00 -24.04 -8.47
N GLY A 12 -21.86 -24.62 -8.09
CA GLY A 12 -21.39 -24.72 -6.70
C GLY A 12 -20.19 -23.81 -6.46
N LEU A 13 -20.43 -22.51 -6.42
CA LEU A 13 -19.44 -21.51 -6.00
C LEU A 13 -19.25 -21.60 -4.47
N ALA A 14 -18.28 -22.39 -4.03
CA ALA A 14 -17.77 -22.35 -2.67
C ALA A 14 -16.87 -21.12 -2.49
N LEU A 15 -17.49 -19.95 -2.27
CA LEU A 15 -16.79 -18.76 -1.80
C LEU A 15 -16.51 -18.92 -0.30
N SER A 16 -15.35 -19.48 0.03
CA SER A 16 -14.82 -19.42 1.39
C SER A 16 -14.64 -17.94 1.77
N ALA A 17 -15.45 -17.48 2.72
CA ALA A 17 -15.34 -16.15 3.30
C ALA A 17 -13.98 -16.01 4.01
N CYS A 18 -13.06 -15.25 3.41
CA CYS A 18 -11.93 -14.68 4.13
C CYS A 18 -12.49 -13.69 5.16
N VAL A 19 -12.56 -14.13 6.41
CA VAL A 19 -12.79 -13.26 7.58
C VAL A 19 -11.73 -12.16 7.55
N SER A 20 -12.18 -10.95 7.21
CA SER A 20 -11.38 -9.74 7.31
C SER A 20 -11.44 -9.32 8.77
N ASP A 21 -10.32 -9.41 9.49
CA ASP A 21 -10.20 -8.82 10.82
C ASP A 21 -10.71 -7.37 10.80
N PRO A 22 -11.47 -6.93 11.82
CA PRO A 22 -11.89 -5.53 11.92
C PRO A 22 -10.64 -4.66 12.04
N TYR A 23 -10.34 -3.97 10.96
CA TYR A 23 -9.24 -3.03 10.82
C TYR A 23 -9.31 -1.98 11.94
N PRO A 24 -8.20 -1.73 12.68
CA PRO A 24 -8.22 -0.78 13.77
C PRO A 24 -8.47 0.64 13.22
N ILE A 25 -9.55 1.25 13.69
CA ILE A 25 -9.85 2.67 13.48
C ILE A 25 -9.26 3.42 14.67
N GLN A 26 -8.06 3.99 14.50
CA GLN A 26 -7.60 5.18 15.22
C GLN A 26 -6.28 5.66 14.61
N GLY A 27 -6.13 6.98 14.54
CA GLY A 27 -5.19 7.70 13.68
C GLY A 27 -3.79 7.11 13.56
N SER A 28 -3.20 7.28 12.37
CA SER A 28 -1.81 6.93 12.02
C SER A 28 -1.45 5.45 11.91
N VAL A 29 -2.40 4.54 11.65
CA VAL A 29 -2.08 3.11 11.36
C VAL A 29 -1.11 2.96 10.16
N PHE A 30 -1.12 3.92 9.24
CA PHE A 30 -0.36 3.87 7.99
C PHE A 30 0.99 4.58 8.03
N LEU A 31 1.25 5.44 9.02
CA LEU A 31 2.56 6.07 9.19
C LEU A 31 3.50 5.07 9.85
N SER A 32 4.66 4.83 9.24
CA SER A 32 5.65 3.94 9.85
C SER A 32 6.12 4.51 11.19
N PRO A 33 6.34 3.70 12.24
CA PRO A 33 6.82 4.19 13.53
C PRO A 33 8.15 4.96 13.47
N ASP A 34 8.94 4.77 12.40
CA ASP A 34 10.16 5.51 12.10
C ASP A 34 9.95 6.76 11.21
N SER A 35 8.70 7.20 11.00
CA SER A 35 8.31 8.41 10.25
C SER A 35 8.72 9.66 11.03
N SER A 36 10.00 9.79 11.32
CA SER A 36 10.54 10.99 11.93
C SER A 36 10.55 12.07 10.86
N ILE A 37 9.80 13.15 11.11
CA ILE A 37 9.78 14.42 10.37
C ILE A 37 11.19 15.06 10.25
N GLY A 38 12.17 14.57 11.02
CA GLY A 38 13.56 15.01 10.93
C GLY A 38 14.26 14.70 9.59
N ALA A 39 15.13 15.63 9.19
CA ALA A 39 15.98 15.50 8.02
C ALA A 39 16.75 14.17 7.99
N ASN A 40 16.95 13.62 6.79
CA ASN A 40 17.73 12.40 6.59
C ASN A 40 19.22 12.66 6.91
N ARG A 41 19.69 12.12 8.04
CA ARG A 41 21.07 12.30 8.54
C ARG A 41 22.04 11.22 8.07
N ALA A 42 21.56 10.19 7.38
CA ALA A 42 22.43 9.14 6.87
C ALA A 42 23.34 9.69 5.74
N PRO A 43 24.53 9.12 5.53
CA PRO A 43 25.41 9.54 4.43
C PRO A 43 24.70 9.41 3.08
N ARG A 44 24.74 10.44 2.23
CA ARG A 44 24.11 10.40 0.90
C ARG A 44 24.61 9.21 0.08
N GLY A 45 23.70 8.51 -0.58
CA GLY A 45 24.00 7.32 -1.38
C GLY A 45 24.22 6.03 -0.58
N SER A 46 24.23 6.10 0.77
CA SER A 46 24.21 4.89 1.61
C SER A 46 22.86 4.18 1.54
N ASP A 47 22.85 2.89 1.86
CA ASP A 47 21.62 2.09 1.96
C ASP A 47 20.63 2.71 2.97
N ALA A 48 21.13 3.09 4.14
CA ALA A 48 20.37 3.75 5.18
C ALA A 48 19.73 5.06 4.70
N PHE A 49 20.48 5.86 3.91
CA PHE A 49 19.94 7.06 3.30
C PHE A 49 18.81 6.74 2.32
N CYS A 50 18.98 5.74 1.46
CA CYS A 50 17.94 5.38 0.50
C CYS A 50 16.68 4.81 1.16
N ARG A 51 16.81 4.01 2.22
CA ARG A 51 15.65 3.53 3.01
C ARG A 51 14.88 4.69 3.62
N ARG A 52 15.61 5.63 4.24
CA ARG A 52 15.02 6.81 4.86
C ARG A 52 14.35 7.73 3.82
N TYR A 53 14.98 7.90 2.66
CA TYR A 53 14.42 8.67 1.55
C TYR A 53 13.14 8.03 0.98
N ALA A 54 13.14 6.70 0.81
CA ALA A 54 11.96 5.94 0.40
C ALA A 54 10.80 6.09 1.39
N GLN A 55 11.10 5.96 2.69
CA GLN A 55 10.11 6.14 3.75
C GLN A 55 9.51 7.55 3.73
N GLN A 56 10.34 8.59 3.68
CA GLN A 56 9.85 9.97 3.57
C GLN A 56 9.01 10.19 2.30
N THR A 57 9.37 9.55 1.19
CA THR A 57 8.59 9.63 -0.06
C THR A 57 7.21 8.98 0.11
N GLN A 58 7.16 7.81 0.74
CA GLN A 58 5.91 7.12 1.05
C GLN A 58 5.04 7.97 1.99
N ASP A 59 5.60 8.43 3.10
CA ASP A 59 4.86 9.18 4.13
C ASP A 59 4.29 10.48 3.53
N ASN A 60 5.11 11.24 2.80
CA ASN A 60 4.66 12.46 2.12
C ASN A 60 3.60 12.17 1.05
N PHE A 61 3.71 11.05 0.31
CA PHE A 61 2.70 10.69 -0.68
C PHE A 61 1.37 10.38 0.01
N PHE A 62 1.40 9.60 1.08
CA PHE A 62 0.19 9.26 1.82
C PHE A 62 -0.46 10.53 2.37
N GLU A 63 0.30 11.35 3.12
CA GLU A 63 -0.20 12.61 3.70
C GLU A 63 -0.78 13.56 2.64
N ALA A 64 -0.17 13.67 1.46
CA ALA A 64 -0.65 14.55 0.40
C ALA A 64 -1.91 14.04 -0.33
N ASN A 65 -2.26 12.77 -0.19
CA ASN A 65 -3.34 12.13 -0.95
C ASN A 65 -4.39 11.42 -0.07
N SER A 66 -4.28 11.53 1.25
CA SER A 66 -5.23 10.96 2.20
C SER A 66 -5.74 12.06 3.13
N ASP A 67 -7.05 12.12 3.32
CA ASP A 67 -7.64 12.96 4.37
C ASP A 67 -8.12 12.11 5.55
N ALA A 68 -8.12 12.69 6.75
CA ALA A 68 -8.63 12.02 7.94
C ALA A 68 -10.15 11.73 7.85
N GLU A 69 -10.85 12.48 7.01
CA GLU A 69 -12.28 12.38 6.72
C GLU A 69 -12.58 11.28 5.68
N ASP A 70 -11.55 10.80 4.96
CA ASP A 70 -11.71 9.73 3.99
C ASP A 70 -12.03 8.40 4.64
N SER A 71 -12.85 7.61 3.94
CA SER A 71 -13.16 6.25 4.36
C SER A 71 -11.89 5.39 4.45
N PHE A 72 -11.89 4.41 5.36
CA PHE A 72 -10.80 3.45 5.52
C PHE A 72 -10.38 2.80 4.19
N GLY A 73 -11.35 2.44 3.34
CA GLY A 73 -11.07 1.81 2.04
C GLY A 73 -10.31 2.73 1.09
N SER A 74 -10.66 4.02 1.04
CA SER A 74 -9.93 5.02 0.24
C SER A 74 -8.49 5.15 0.74
N ASN A 75 -8.32 5.33 2.05
CA ASN A 75 -7.01 5.44 2.68
C ASN A 75 -6.14 4.19 2.47
N ALA A 76 -6.73 2.99 2.48
CA ALA A 76 -6.00 1.76 2.19
C ALA A 76 -5.46 1.73 0.74
N LEU A 77 -6.23 2.22 -0.23
CA LEU A 77 -5.78 2.30 -1.63
C LEU A 77 -4.66 3.32 -1.80
N VAL A 78 -4.79 4.49 -1.18
CA VAL A 78 -3.74 5.53 -1.18
C VAL A 78 -2.47 4.99 -0.53
N TYR A 79 -2.58 4.26 0.58
CA TYR A 79 -1.44 3.64 1.24
C TYR A 79 -0.69 2.64 0.35
N GLN A 80 -1.41 1.82 -0.44
CA GLN A 80 -0.77 0.91 -1.39
C GLN A 80 -0.02 1.67 -2.49
N GLN A 81 -0.54 2.81 -2.95
CA GLN A 81 0.17 3.68 -3.90
C GLN A 81 1.39 4.33 -3.26
N ALA A 82 1.26 4.82 -2.02
CA ALA A 82 2.35 5.40 -1.25
C ALA A 82 3.53 4.42 -1.10
N ARG A 83 3.24 3.15 -0.77
CA ARG A 83 4.25 2.09 -0.69
C ARG A 83 5.01 1.89 -2.00
N ARG A 84 4.29 1.79 -3.12
CA ARG A 84 4.90 1.66 -4.45
C ARG A 84 5.76 2.89 -4.81
N SER A 85 5.31 4.08 -4.41
CA SER A 85 6.08 5.32 -4.58
C SER A 85 7.39 5.27 -3.80
N GLY A 86 7.34 4.83 -2.54
CA GLY A 86 8.52 4.61 -1.69
C GLY A 86 9.48 3.57 -2.28
N ASP A 87 8.99 2.41 -2.71
CA ASP A 87 9.80 1.36 -3.35
C ASP A 87 10.51 1.90 -4.61
N GLY A 88 9.77 2.63 -5.44
CA GLY A 88 10.35 3.30 -6.60
C GLY A 88 11.40 4.35 -6.23
N ALA A 89 11.21 5.09 -5.15
CA ALA A 89 12.17 6.08 -4.67
C ALA A 89 13.44 5.43 -4.12
N TYR A 90 13.33 4.28 -3.45
CA TYR A 90 14.47 3.47 -3.03
C TYR A 90 15.32 3.06 -4.23
N GLU A 91 14.68 2.49 -5.25
CA GLU A 91 15.33 2.06 -6.49
C GLU A 91 16.02 3.21 -7.22
N ARG A 92 15.38 4.39 -7.30
CA ARG A 92 16.00 5.59 -7.89
C ARG A 92 17.21 6.04 -7.07
N CYS A 93 17.08 6.09 -5.75
CA CYS A 93 18.17 6.51 -4.87
C CYS A 93 19.38 5.59 -4.98
N ARG A 94 19.14 4.27 -5.07
CA ARG A 94 20.19 3.26 -5.27
C ARG A 94 20.96 3.44 -6.58
N ARG A 95 20.36 4.10 -7.58
CA ARG A 95 20.95 4.50 -8.86
C ARG A 95 21.50 5.94 -8.85
N GLY A 96 21.55 6.60 -7.69
CA GLY A 96 22.06 7.96 -7.53
C GLY A 96 21.06 9.06 -7.91
N ARG A 97 19.76 8.78 -7.97
CA ARG A 97 18.71 9.75 -8.32
C ARG A 97 17.78 9.96 -7.13
N THR A 98 17.70 11.19 -6.61
CA THR A 98 16.92 11.54 -5.39
C THR A 98 15.95 12.69 -5.66
N ASN A 99 15.48 12.81 -6.89
CA ASN A 99 14.72 13.92 -7.45
C ASN A 99 13.76 13.41 -8.51
#